data_AF-A0A834IIV7-F1
#
_entry.id   AF-A0A834IIV7-F1
#
_cell.length_a   1.000
_cell.length_b   1.000
_cell.length_c   1.000
_cell.angle_alpha   90.00
_cell.angle_beta   90.00
_cell.angle_gamma   90.00
#
_symmetry.space_group_name_H-M   'P 1'
#
loop_
_entity.id
_entity.type
_entity.pdbx_description
1 polymer ?
#
loop_
_entity_poly.entity_id
_entity_poly.type
_entity_poly.pdbx_seq_one_letter_code
_entity_poly.pdbx_strand_id
1 'polypeptide(L)'
;MSITREKYGPLIGAIDEGTSSTRFLVFASKTAEVLTYHQKEVPHICPQEGWFEQDPMTILQAVKETIEVTCDNLKKLNINHEDIVAIGITNQRETTLLWDKLTVL
;
A
#
# COMPACT_ATOMS: atom_id res chain seq x y z
N MET A 1 22.67 -17.21 -0.82
CA MET A 1 21.51 -16.39 -0.37
C MET A 1 21.93 -14.93 -0.46
N SER A 2 21.03 -14.00 -0.83
CA SER A 2 21.35 -12.57 -0.79
C SER A 2 21.62 -12.14 0.65
N ILE A 3 22.58 -11.24 0.88
CA ILE A 3 22.91 -10.65 2.19
C ILE A 3 21.64 -10.09 2.87
N THR A 4 20.73 -9.55 2.07
CA THR A 4 19.41 -9.06 2.48
C THR A 4 18.56 -10.14 3.17
N ARG A 5 18.54 -11.35 2.62
CA ARG A 5 17.73 -12.47 3.11
C ARG A 5 18.29 -13.04 4.41
N GLU A 6 19.60 -12.98 4.62
CA GLU A 6 20.22 -13.36 5.89
C GLU A 6 19.88 -12.35 6.99
N LYS A 7 19.95 -11.04 6.69
CA LYS A 7 19.68 -9.98 7.65
C LYS A 7 18.20 -9.86 8.03
N TYR A 8 17.31 -9.78 7.05
CA TYR A 8 15.89 -9.44 7.27
C TYR A 8 14.94 -10.63 7.17
N GLY A 9 15.40 -11.76 6.61
CA GLY A 9 14.52 -12.86 6.20
C GLY A 9 13.76 -12.53 4.91
N PRO A 10 12.71 -13.30 4.55
CA PRO A 10 11.76 -12.85 3.55
C PRO A 10 11.10 -11.53 3.98
N LEU A 11 10.65 -10.73 3.03
CA LEU A 11 9.99 -9.45 3.29
C LEU A 11 8.46 -9.61 3.18
N ILE A 12 7.72 -8.80 3.92
CA ILE A 12 6.26 -8.77 3.87
C ILE A 12 5.81 -7.35 3.53
N GLY A 13 5.06 -7.19 2.44
CA GLY A 13 4.41 -5.94 2.09
C GLY A 13 3.08 -5.78 2.83
N ALA A 14 2.66 -4.56 3.12
CA ALA A 14 1.33 -4.27 3.63
C ALA A 14 0.76 -3.03 2.95
N ILE A 15 -0.41 -3.17 2.34
CA ILE A 15 -1.25 -2.05 1.90
C ILE A 15 -2.10 -1.66 3.11
N ASP A 16 -2.04 -0.39 3.48
CA ASP A 16 -2.85 0.21 4.53
C ASP A 16 -3.63 1.38 3.92
N GLU A 17 -4.86 1.09 3.53
CA GLU A 17 -5.81 2.02 2.93
C GLU A 17 -6.63 2.68 4.05
N GLY A 18 -6.19 3.85 4.49
CA GLY A 18 -6.89 4.64 5.49
C GLY A 18 -7.84 5.65 4.85
N THR A 19 -8.70 6.25 5.67
CA THR A 19 -9.71 7.20 5.19
C THR A 19 -9.13 8.39 4.45
N SER A 20 -8.01 8.96 4.89
CA SER A 20 -7.43 10.17 4.29
C SER A 20 -6.17 9.90 3.47
N SER A 21 -5.61 8.69 3.54
CA SER A 21 -4.36 8.36 2.86
C SER A 21 -4.18 6.86 2.69
N THR A 22 -3.47 6.49 1.64
CA THR A 22 -3.00 5.15 1.38
C THR A 22 -1.52 5.04 1.70
N ARG A 23 -1.11 3.90 2.26
CA ARG A 23 0.29 3.56 2.50
C ARG A 23 0.63 2.19 1.96
N PHE A 24 1.89 2.02 1.55
CA PHE A 24 2.49 0.71 1.37
C PHE A 24 3.74 0.62 2.23
N LEU A 25 3.81 -0.38 3.10
CA LEU A 25 4.89 -0.62 4.05
C LEU A 25 5.58 -1.94 3.72
N VAL A 26 6.89 -2.02 3.95
CA VAL A 26 7.64 -3.28 3.81
C VAL A 26 8.32 -3.62 5.12
N PHE A 27 8.03 -4.82 5.63
CA PHE A 27 8.51 -5.32 6.90
C PHE A 27 9.59 -6.39 6.74
N ALA A 28 10.57 -6.39 7.64
CA ALA A 28 11.47 -7.52 7.85
C ALA A 28 10.77 -8.61 8.65
N SER A 29 10.58 -9.81 8.07
CA SER A 29 9.84 -10.90 8.74
C SER A 29 10.48 -11.37 10.04
N LYS A 30 11.81 -11.26 10.18
CA LYS A 30 12.52 -11.71 11.39
C LYS A 30 12.29 -10.81 12.62
N THR A 31 12.06 -9.52 12.40
CA THR A 31 12.07 -8.50 13.47
C THR A 31 10.78 -7.68 13.54
N ALA A 32 9.91 -7.79 12.54
CA ALA A 32 8.76 -6.91 12.32
C ALA A 32 9.12 -5.41 12.16
N GLU A 33 10.39 -5.10 11.88
CA GLU A 33 10.84 -3.74 11.58
C GLU A 33 10.27 -3.25 10.24
N VAL A 34 9.79 -2.01 10.19
CA VAL A 34 9.45 -1.32 8.94
C VAL A 34 10.74 -0.86 8.27
N LEU A 35 11.09 -1.49 7.14
CA LEU A 35 12.32 -1.17 6.40
C LEU A 35 12.17 0.12 5.60
N THR A 36 11.00 0.31 4.98
CA THR A 36 10.62 1.54 4.28
C THR A 36 9.12 1.54 3.99
N TYR A 37 8.59 2.72 3.67
CA TYR A 37 7.21 2.90 3.26
C TYR A 37 7.06 4.15 2.40
N HIS A 38 5.91 4.27 1.73
CA HIS A 38 5.43 5.51 1.14
C HIS A 38 3.98 5.76 1.55
N GLN A 39 3.59 7.03 1.59
CA GLN A 39 2.23 7.47 1.92
C GLN A 39 1.76 8.49 0.89
N LYS A 40 0.51 8.34 0.45
CA LYS A 40 -0.17 9.26 -0.47
C LYS A 40 -1.53 9.64 0.09
N GLU A 41 -1.82 10.94 0.15
CA GLU A 41 -3.14 11.43 0.53
C GLU A 41 -4.18 11.11 -0.54
N VAL A 42 -5.39 10.77 -0.09
CA VAL A 42 -6.56 10.53 -0.94
C VAL A 42 -7.60 11.59 -0.61
N PRO A 43 -8.02 12.42 -1.59
CA PRO A 43 -8.98 13.48 -1.35
C PRO A 43 -10.38 12.93 -1.07
N HIS A 44 -11.14 13.66 -0.25
CA HIS A 44 -12.57 13.43 -0.04
C HIS A 44 -13.40 14.32 -0.94
N ILE A 45 -14.58 13.83 -1.29
CA ILE A 45 -15.62 14.56 -2.00
C ILE A 45 -16.80 14.71 -1.03
N CYS A 46 -17.26 15.94 -0.83
CA CYS A 46 -18.39 16.24 0.06
C CYS A 46 -19.49 16.98 -0.73
N PRO A 47 -20.36 16.26 -1.49
CA PRO A 47 -21.39 16.90 -2.31
C PRO A 47 -22.47 17.62 -1.48
N GLN A 48 -22.71 17.12 -0.26
CA GLN A 48 -23.69 17.65 0.70
C GLN A 48 -23.11 17.61 2.11
N GLU A 49 -23.71 18.39 3.02
CA GLU A 49 -23.32 18.37 4.43
C GLU A 49 -23.52 16.96 5.03
N GLY A 50 -22.48 16.47 5.70
CA GLY A 50 -22.46 15.12 6.29
C GLY A 50 -22.19 13.97 5.32
N TRP A 51 -22.08 14.23 4.02
CA TRP A 51 -21.75 13.21 3.02
C TRP A 51 -20.25 13.15 2.79
N PHE A 52 -19.72 11.94 2.77
CA PHE A 52 -18.31 11.66 2.47
C PHE A 52 -18.23 10.60 1.39
N GLU A 53 -17.63 10.95 0.27
CA GLU A 53 -17.40 10.08 -0.86
C GLU A 53 -15.91 10.11 -1.24
N GLN A 54 -15.45 9.03 -1.88
CA GLN A 54 -14.11 8.91 -2.43
C GLN A 54 -14.19 8.31 -3.82
N ASP A 55 -13.35 8.80 -4.74
CA ASP A 55 -13.21 8.19 -6.05
C ASP A 55 -12.36 6.89 -5.94
N PRO A 56 -12.92 5.71 -6.30
CA PRO A 56 -12.19 4.46 -6.24
C PRO A 56 -10.95 4.43 -7.14
N MET A 57 -10.95 5.17 -8.25
CA MET A 57 -9.78 5.24 -9.14
C MET A 57 -8.63 6.02 -8.50
N THR A 58 -8.96 7.07 -7.77
CA THR A 58 -7.97 7.83 -7.00
C THR A 58 -7.35 6.98 -5.88
N ILE A 59 -8.14 6.16 -5.18
CA ILE A 59 -7.62 5.19 -4.19
C ILE A 59 -6.68 4.19 -4.89
N LEU A 60 -7.10 3.58 -5.99
CA LEU A 60 -6.29 2.58 -6.70
C LEU A 60 -4.97 3.17 -7.24
N GLN A 61 -5.01 4.41 -7.73
CA GLN A 61 -3.80 5.12 -8.17
C GLN A 61 -2.85 5.37 -6.99
N ALA A 62 -3.36 5.79 -5.83
CA ALA A 62 -2.57 5.99 -4.62
C ALA A 62 -1.93 4.66 -4.12
N VAL A 63 -2.65 3.53 -4.21
CA VAL A 63 -2.08 2.21 -3.91
C VAL A 63 -0.92 1.88 -4.85
N LYS A 64 -1.10 2.06 -6.16
CA LYS A 64 -0.04 1.79 -7.15
C LYS A 64 1.19 2.68 -6.94
N GLU A 65 0.98 3.98 -6.74
CA GLU A 65 2.05 4.96 -6.48
C GLU A 65 2.83 4.59 -5.21
N THR A 66 2.13 4.27 -4.12
CA THR A 66 2.79 3.90 -2.86
C THR A 66 3.59 2.61 -2.98
N ILE A 67 3.13 1.62 -3.74
CA ILE A 67 3.91 0.41 -4.04
C ILE A 67 5.17 0.76 -4.84
N GLU A 68 5.02 1.52 -5.95
CA GLU A 68 6.13 1.88 -6.83
C GLU A 68 7.24 2.63 -6.08
N VAL A 69 6.88 3.71 -5.36
CA VAL A 69 7.83 4.55 -4.63
C VAL A 69 8.51 3.78 -3.50
N THR A 70 7.78 2.91 -2.80
CA THR A 70 8.35 2.06 -1.74
C THR A 70 9.35 1.05 -2.31
N CYS A 71 9.04 0.43 -3.46
CA CYS A 71 9.97 -0.46 -4.15
C CYS A 71 11.24 0.28 -4.61
N ASP A 72 11.12 1.52 -5.06
CA ASP A 72 12.30 2.34 -5.40
C ASP A 72 13.10 2.73 -4.15
N ASN A 73 12.44 2.97 -3.02
CA ASN A 73 13.13 3.19 -1.74
C ASN A 73 13.89 1.94 -1.29
N LEU A 74 13.33 0.73 -1.46
CA LEU A 74 14.06 -0.51 -1.20
C LEU A 74 15.33 -0.62 -2.04
N LYS A 75 15.26 -0.31 -3.35
CA LYS A 75 16.43 -0.31 -4.23
C LYS A 75 17.52 0.65 -3.72
N LYS A 76 17.15 1.86 -3.28
CA LYS A 76 18.08 2.84 -2.70
C LYS A 76 18.74 2.34 -1.40
N LEU A 77 18.07 1.45 -0.68
CA LEU A 77 18.59 0.79 0.52
C LEU A 77 19.37 -0.50 0.22
N ASN A 78 19.62 -0.82 -1.06
CA ASN A 78 20.22 -2.08 -1.51
C ASN A 78 19.44 -3.33 -1.04
N ILE A 79 18.11 -3.22 -0.91
CA ILE A 79 17.20 -4.32 -0.58
C ILE A 79 16.46 -4.71 -1.86
N ASN A 80 16.50 -5.99 -2.24
CA ASN A 80 15.77 -6.48 -3.41
C ASN A 80 14.28 -6.61 -3.05
N HIS A 81 13.40 -5.86 -3.73
CA HIS A 81 11.95 -5.96 -3.53
C HIS A 81 11.39 -7.34 -3.95
N GLU A 82 12.10 -8.12 -4.76
CA GLU A 82 11.72 -9.51 -5.08
C GLU A 82 11.79 -10.44 -3.86
N ASP A 83 12.42 -10.01 -2.76
CA ASP A 83 12.38 -10.75 -1.49
C ASP A 83 11.02 -10.61 -0.76
N ILE A 84 10.08 -9.78 -1.27
CA ILE A 84 8.69 -9.71 -0.78
C ILE A 84 7.94 -10.97 -1.17
N VAL A 85 7.56 -11.78 -0.17
CA VAL A 85 6.90 -13.08 -0.40
C VAL A 85 5.39 -13.05 -0.23
N ALA A 86 4.85 -12.00 0.40
CA ALA A 86 3.42 -11.83 0.62
C ALA A 86 3.08 -10.34 0.77
N ILE A 87 1.83 -10.00 0.45
CA ILE A 87 1.26 -8.68 0.69
C ILE A 87 0.00 -8.85 1.54
N GLY A 88 -0.03 -8.21 2.70
CA GLY A 88 -1.23 -8.04 3.51
C GLY A 88 -2.01 -6.81 3.05
N ILE A 89 -3.33 -6.83 3.20
CA ILE A 89 -4.20 -5.68 2.90
C ILE A 89 -5.02 -5.39 4.16
N THR A 90 -4.95 -4.16 4.63
CA THR A 90 -5.88 -3.59 5.60
C THR A 90 -6.48 -2.31 5.01
N ASN A 91 -7.75 -2.07 5.31
CA ASN A 91 -8.50 -0.96 4.75
C ASN A 91 -9.44 -0.34 5.80
N GLN A 92 -9.89 0.89 5.54
CA GLN A 92 -11.02 1.46 6.24
C GLN A 92 -12.24 0.56 6.02
N ARG A 93 -12.89 0.18 7.11
CA ARG A 93 -14.05 -0.72 7.04
C ARG A 93 -15.30 0.08 6.64
N GLU A 94 -16.36 -0.64 6.31
CA GLU A 94 -17.70 -0.12 5.95
C GLU A 94 -17.81 0.69 4.65
N THR A 95 -16.78 1.44 4.21
CA THR A 95 -16.75 2.11 2.90
C THR A 95 -17.04 1.09 1.79
N THR A 96 -18.05 1.38 0.96
CA THR A 96 -18.60 0.42 -0.01
C THR A 96 -18.43 0.93 -1.43
N LEU A 97 -17.87 0.07 -2.29
CA LEU A 97 -17.63 0.33 -3.70
C LEU A 97 -18.60 -0.50 -4.55
N LEU A 98 -19.22 0.11 -5.56
CA LEU A 98 -20.00 -0.59 -6.58
C LEU A 98 -19.30 -0.48 -7.94
N TRP A 99 -19.17 -1.60 -8.65
CA TRP A 99 -18.54 -1.65 -9.96
C TRP A 99 -19.28 -2.61 -10.91
N ASP A 100 -19.07 -2.40 -12.21
CA ASP A 100 -19.55 -3.31 -13.25
C ASP A 100 -18.50 -4.42 -13.50
N LYS A 101 -18.96 -5.67 -13.44
CA LYS A 101 -18.12 -6.87 -13.61
C LYS A 101 -17.51 -6.99 -15.01
N LEU A 102 -18.19 -6.49 -16.04
CA LEU A 102 -17.79 -6.64 -17.44
C LEU A 102 -16.81 -5.57 -17.89
N THR A 103 -16.95 -4.35 -17.39
CA THR A 103 -16.06 -3.26 -17.78
C THR A 103 -14.78 -3.24 -16.97
N VAL A 104 -14.82 -3.71 -15.71
CA VAL A 104 -13.71 -3.68 -14.73
C VAL A 104 -13.04 -2.30 -14.70
N LEU A 105 -13.33 -1.51 -13.66
CA LEU A 105 -12.66 -0.23 -13.39
C LEU A 105 -11.13 -0.31 -13.50
#